data_AF-A0A1Y1YIV2-F1
#
_entry.id   AF-A0A1Y1YIV2-F1
#
_cell.length_a   1.000
_cell.length_b   1.000
_cell.length_c   1.000
_cell.angle_alpha   90.00
_cell.angle_beta   90.00
_cell.angle_gamma   90.00
#
_symmetry.space_group_name_H-M   'P 1'
#
loop_
_entity.id
_entity.type
_entity.pdbx_description
1 polymer ?
#
loop_
_entity_poly.entity_id
_entity_poly.type
_entity_poly.pdbx_seq_one_letter_code
_entity_poly.pdbx_strand_id
1 'polypeptide(L)'
;MNAPDRFELFLLADGEIKVEYREETRVPNTAIMTFNKEDHTLGNLISQRLHKYDYVHFSAYKLPHPLFAKFDLRVTTDGSKTPKEAVVIACRDVVQDLEVFARSFQTEWLGKRIVQEGETERAARDQQNNY
;
A
#
# COMPACT_ATOMS: atom_id res chain seq x y z
N MET A 1 -0.31 20.05 -28.76
CA MET A 1 0.40 19.69 -27.52
C MET A 1 -0.67 19.61 -26.44
N ASN A 2 -1.23 18.42 -26.18
CA ASN A 2 -2.38 18.22 -25.28
C ASN A 2 -2.07 17.14 -24.23
N ALA A 3 -0.79 16.86 -24.00
CA ALA A 3 -0.37 15.94 -22.96
C ALA A 3 -0.50 16.67 -21.61
N PRO A 4 -1.19 16.09 -20.62
CA PRO A 4 -1.29 16.67 -19.29
C PRO A 4 0.09 16.68 -18.61
N ASP A 5 0.27 17.57 -17.64
CA ASP A 5 1.52 17.64 -16.91
C ASP A 5 1.68 16.42 -15.98
N ARG A 6 2.91 15.90 -15.88
CA ARG A 6 3.17 14.67 -15.12
C ARG A 6 2.89 14.79 -13.62
N PHE A 7 3.02 16.00 -13.05
CA PHE A 7 2.78 16.22 -11.64
C PHE A 7 1.29 16.06 -11.27
N GLU A 8 0.38 16.22 -12.25
CA GLU A 8 -1.06 16.03 -12.06
C GLU A 8 -1.43 14.59 -11.72
N LEU A 9 -0.50 13.63 -11.84
CA LEU A 9 -0.73 12.23 -11.47
C LEU A 9 -0.75 12.02 -9.95
N PHE A 10 -0.05 12.86 -9.18
CA PHE A 10 0.10 12.68 -7.73
C PHE A 10 -0.19 13.94 -6.90
N LEU A 11 -0.17 15.12 -7.51
CA LEU A 11 -0.60 16.37 -6.86
C LEU A 11 -2.09 16.59 -7.05
N LEU A 12 -2.78 16.89 -5.94
CA LEU A 12 -4.18 17.32 -5.94
C LEU A 12 -4.29 18.72 -6.55
N ALA A 13 -5.34 18.95 -7.32
CA ALA A 13 -5.70 20.29 -7.79
C ALA A 13 -6.29 21.13 -6.65
N ASP A 14 -6.36 22.44 -6.84
CA ASP A 14 -6.96 23.35 -5.87
C ASP A 14 -8.42 22.97 -5.58
N GLY A 15 -8.71 22.69 -4.30
CA GLY A 15 -10.04 22.27 -3.84
C GLY A 15 -10.37 20.78 -4.04
N GLU A 16 -9.47 19.99 -4.62
CA GLU A 16 -9.67 18.54 -4.80
C GLU A 16 -9.41 17.79 -3.48
N ILE A 17 -10.38 16.99 -3.05
CA ILE A 17 -10.24 16.15 -1.86
C ILE A 17 -9.60 14.81 -2.21
N LYS A 18 -8.73 14.32 -1.33
CA LYS A 18 -7.98 13.07 -1.57
C LYS A 18 -8.89 11.84 -1.63
N VAL A 19 -9.88 11.80 -0.74
CA VAL A 19 -10.78 10.66 -0.58
C VAL A 19 -12.22 11.16 -0.49
N GLU A 20 -13.05 10.73 -1.43
CA GLU A 20 -14.48 10.91 -1.40
C GLU A 20 -15.15 9.65 -0.86
N TYR A 21 -16.16 9.81 0.00
CA TYR A 21 -16.94 8.70 0.54
C TYR A 21 -18.38 8.80 0.04
N ARG A 22 -18.90 7.70 -0.51
CA ARG A 22 -20.29 7.58 -0.97
C ARG A 22 -20.87 6.26 -0.49
N GLU A 23 -22.01 6.34 0.20
CA GLU A 23 -22.76 5.13 0.57
C GLU A 23 -23.50 4.59 -0.65
N GLU A 24 -23.42 3.27 -0.87
CA GLU A 24 -24.16 2.61 -1.93
C GLU A 24 -25.53 2.20 -1.41
N THR A 25 -26.60 2.77 -1.98
CA THR A 25 -27.96 2.56 -1.48
C THR A 25 -28.58 1.25 -1.93
N ARG A 26 -28.03 0.61 -2.98
CA ARG A 26 -28.57 -0.64 -3.54
C ARG A 26 -28.20 -1.88 -2.75
N VAL A 27 -27.09 -1.85 -2.01
CA VAL A 27 -26.59 -3.00 -1.25
C VAL A 27 -26.31 -2.53 0.18
N PRO A 28 -26.87 -3.18 1.21
CA PRO A 28 -26.64 -2.77 2.59
C PRO A 28 -25.16 -2.85 2.96
N ASN A 29 -24.76 -2.05 3.94
CA ASN A 29 -23.39 -2.03 4.50
C ASN A 29 -22.31 -1.92 3.42
N THR A 30 -22.59 -1.19 2.33
CA THR A 30 -21.67 -1.02 1.21
C THR A 30 -21.35 0.45 1.01
N ALA A 31 -20.07 0.74 0.81
CA ALA A 31 -19.63 2.07 0.44
C ALA A 31 -18.64 2.02 -0.72
N ILE A 32 -18.63 3.10 -1.49
CA ILE A 32 -17.69 3.37 -2.56
C ILE A 32 -16.84 4.55 -2.12
N MET A 33 -15.53 4.36 -2.11
CA MET A 33 -14.55 5.38 -1.78
C MET A 33 -13.73 5.70 -3.02
N THR A 34 -13.76 6.94 -3.48
CA THR A 34 -12.96 7.39 -4.63
C THR A 34 -11.69 8.04 -4.11
N PHE A 35 -10.55 7.51 -4.53
CA PHE A 35 -9.23 8.01 -4.18
C PHE A 35 -8.67 8.79 -5.37
N ASN A 36 -8.44 10.08 -5.18
CA ASN A 36 -7.87 10.95 -6.20
C ASN A 36 -6.34 10.97 -6.09
N LYS A 37 -5.68 11.07 -7.25
CA LYS A 37 -4.22 11.11 -7.38
C LYS A 37 -3.54 9.88 -6.78
N GLU A 38 -4.16 8.72 -6.99
CA GLU A 38 -3.67 7.40 -6.56
C GLU A 38 -3.95 6.39 -7.67
N ASP A 39 -3.22 5.27 -7.63
CA ASP A 39 -3.26 4.25 -8.67
C ASP A 39 -3.40 2.83 -8.10
N HIS A 40 -3.05 1.85 -8.94
CA HIS A 40 -3.06 0.42 -8.61
C HIS A 40 -2.24 0.09 -7.36
N THR A 41 -1.20 0.87 -7.03
CA THR A 41 -0.32 0.61 -5.88
C THR A 41 -1.14 0.54 -4.60
N LEU A 42 -1.91 1.60 -4.32
CA LEU A 42 -2.71 1.70 -3.10
C LEU A 42 -4.03 0.94 -3.24
N GLY A 43 -4.66 0.97 -4.42
CA GLY A 43 -5.91 0.25 -4.67
C GLY A 43 -5.79 -1.26 -4.47
N ASN A 44 -4.76 -1.88 -5.06
CA ASN A 44 -4.55 -3.32 -4.91
C ASN A 44 -4.14 -3.69 -3.48
N LEU A 45 -3.25 -2.91 -2.86
CA LEU A 45 -2.77 -3.16 -1.50
C LEU A 45 -3.91 -3.18 -0.48
N ILE A 46 -4.77 -2.15 -0.50
CA ILE A 46 -5.90 -2.06 0.41
C ILE A 46 -6.92 -3.16 0.10
N SER A 47 -7.25 -3.37 -1.17
CA SER A 47 -8.24 -4.38 -1.55
C SER A 47 -7.80 -5.77 -1.11
N GLN A 48 -6.55 -6.16 -1.32
CA GLN A 48 -6.05 -7.46 -0.89
C GLN A 48 -6.00 -7.59 0.64
N ARG A 49 -5.63 -6.52 1.37
CA ARG A 49 -5.68 -6.54 2.83
C ARG A 49 -7.09 -6.74 3.35
N LEU A 50 -8.08 -6.07 2.76
CA LEU A 50 -9.48 -6.15 3.19
C LEU A 50 -10.06 -7.57 3.10
N HIS A 51 -9.65 -8.36 2.10
CA HIS A 51 -10.07 -9.76 1.97
C HIS A 51 -9.55 -10.67 3.09
N LYS A 52 -8.60 -10.23 3.91
CA LYS A 52 -8.12 -10.99 5.07
C LYS A 52 -9.04 -10.89 6.28
N TYR A 53 -10.02 -9.98 6.28
CA TYR A 53 -10.94 -9.79 7.39
C TYR A 53 -12.23 -10.58 7.17
N ASP A 54 -12.61 -11.42 8.13
CA ASP A 54 -13.81 -12.27 8.03
C ASP A 54 -15.12 -11.47 7.91
N TYR A 55 -15.15 -10.26 8.45
CA TYR A 55 -16.32 -9.35 8.41
C TYR A 55 -16.46 -8.59 7.07
N VAL A 56 -15.54 -8.78 6.12
CA VAL A 56 -15.59 -8.18 4.78
C VAL A 56 -16.12 -9.21 3.78
N HIS A 57 -17.28 -8.94 3.19
CA HIS A 57 -17.89 -9.81 2.19
C HIS A 57 -17.41 -9.52 0.77
N PHE A 58 -17.11 -8.25 0.48
CA PHE A 58 -16.67 -7.83 -0.84
C PHE A 58 -15.68 -6.68 -0.72
N SER A 59 -14.59 -6.77 -1.45
CA SER A 59 -13.67 -5.66 -1.68
C SER A 59 -13.21 -5.70 -3.13
N ALA A 60 -13.36 -4.60 -3.86
CA ALA A 60 -12.78 -4.49 -5.19
C ALA A 60 -12.43 -3.04 -5.48
N TYR A 61 -11.33 -2.84 -6.22
CA TYR A 61 -10.97 -1.54 -6.76
C TYR A 61 -11.05 -1.56 -8.29
N LYS A 62 -11.36 -0.40 -8.88
CA LYS A 62 -11.29 -0.21 -10.32
C LYS A 62 -10.74 1.17 -10.64
N LEU A 63 -9.96 1.28 -11.72
CA LEU A 63 -9.65 2.56 -12.32
C LEU A 63 -10.68 2.84 -13.42
N PRO A 64 -11.51 3.89 -13.31
CA PRO A 64 -12.51 4.20 -14.33
C PRO A 64 -11.91 4.44 -15.72
N HIS A 65 -10.72 5.03 -15.77
CA HIS A 65 -9.98 5.28 -17.00
C HIS A 65 -8.48 5.48 -16.70
N PRO A 66 -7.56 4.92 -17.51
CA PRO A 66 -6.11 5.00 -17.25
C PRO A 66 -5.52 6.42 -17.35
N LEU A 67 -6.19 7.35 -18.04
CA LEU A 67 -5.72 8.74 -18.17
C LEU A 67 -5.85 9.56 -16.87
N PHE A 68 -6.65 9.08 -15.91
CA PHE A 68 -6.83 9.78 -14.64
C PHE A 68 -6.25 8.92 -13.53
N ALA A 69 -5.34 9.48 -12.74
CA ALA A 69 -4.85 8.86 -11.52
C ALA A 69 -5.95 8.91 -10.45
N LYS A 70 -6.96 8.05 -10.59
CA LYS A 70 -8.00 7.87 -9.59
C LYS A 70 -8.52 6.44 -9.65
N PHE A 71 -8.88 5.90 -8.49
CA PHE A 71 -9.54 4.61 -8.41
C PHE A 71 -10.74 4.67 -7.46
N ASP A 72 -11.74 3.85 -7.76
CA ASP A 72 -12.89 3.63 -6.90
C ASP A 72 -12.70 2.30 -6.16
N LEU A 73 -12.78 2.33 -4.83
CA LEU A 73 -12.78 1.16 -3.96
C LEU A 73 -14.20 0.92 -3.45
N ARG A 74 -14.76 -0.24 -3.76
CA ARG A 74 -16.05 -0.70 -3.22
C ARG A 74 -15.81 -1.73 -2.14
N VAL A 75 -16.39 -1.50 -0.96
CA VAL A 75 -16.29 -2.39 0.20
C VAL A 75 -17.68 -2.69 0.73
N THR A 76 -17.97 -3.96 0.97
CA THR A 76 -19.18 -4.44 1.64
C THR A 76 -18.80 -5.24 2.88
N THR A 77 -19.39 -4.88 4.02
CA THR A 77 -19.18 -5.55 5.30
C THR A 77 -20.44 -6.29 5.77
N ASP A 78 -20.30 -7.14 6.78
CA ASP A 78 -21.39 -7.85 7.44
C ASP A 78 -22.28 -6.95 8.33
N GLY A 79 -21.86 -5.70 8.57
CA GLY A 79 -22.52 -4.73 9.45
C GLY A 79 -21.95 -4.66 10.88
N SER A 80 -21.04 -5.55 11.27
CA SER A 80 -20.32 -5.47 12.55
C SER A 80 -19.39 -4.25 12.61
N LYS A 81 -18.87 -3.85 11.45
CA LYS A 81 -18.09 -2.63 11.23
C LYS A 81 -18.59 -1.91 10.01
N THR A 82 -18.54 -0.58 10.03
CA THR A 82 -18.82 0.19 8.84
C THR A 82 -17.72 -0.02 7.80
N PRO A 83 -18.01 0.06 6.48
CA PRO A 83 -16.99 -0.04 5.44
C PRO A 83 -15.86 0.97 5.61
N LYS A 84 -16.18 2.17 6.11
CA LYS A 84 -15.19 3.21 6.43
C LYS A 84 -14.22 2.75 7.52
N GLU A 85 -14.74 2.19 8.62
CA GLU A 85 -13.90 1.67 9.71
C GLU A 85 -13.04 0.49 9.25
N ALA A 86 -13.60 -0.40 8.44
CA ALA A 86 -12.87 -1.53 7.87
C ALA A 86 -11.64 -1.06 7.07
N VAL A 87 -11.80 -0.04 6.21
CA VAL A 87 -10.70 0.55 5.43
C VAL A 87 -9.67 1.23 6.34
N VAL A 88 -10.10 1.96 7.37
CA VAL A 88 -9.16 2.61 8.31
C VAL A 88 -8.33 1.58 9.08
N ILE A 89 -8.95 0.49 9.53
CA ILE A 89 -8.26 -0.62 10.19
C ILE A 89 -7.26 -1.26 9.22
N ALA A 90 -7.68 -1.52 7.98
CA ALA A 90 -6.82 -2.06 6.93
C ALA A 90 -5.56 -1.21 6.73
N CYS A 91 -5.71 0.12 6.66
CA CYS A 91 -4.58 1.03 6.51
C CYS A 91 -3.63 0.98 7.71
N ARG A 92 -4.16 0.97 8.94
CA ARG A 92 -3.33 0.91 10.16
C ARG A 92 -2.52 -0.39 10.22
N ASP A 93 -3.17 -1.51 9.93
CA ASP A 93 -2.51 -2.81 9.91
C ASP A 93 -1.41 -2.88 8.85
N VAL A 94 -1.67 -2.35 7.64
CA VAL A 94 -0.67 -2.32 6.57
C VAL A 94 0.55 -1.49 6.96
N VAL A 95 0.35 -0.34 7.61
CA VAL A 95 1.46 0.48 8.13
C VAL A 95 2.29 -0.33 9.14
N GLN A 96 1.63 -1.02 10.08
CA GLN A 96 2.31 -1.86 11.06
C GLN A 96 3.07 -3.03 10.41
N ASP A 97 2.48 -3.70 9.42
CA ASP A 97 3.13 -4.77 8.66
C ASP A 97 4.41 -4.26 7.96
N LEU A 98 4.33 -3.06 7.34
CA LEU A 98 5.48 -2.43 6.67
C LEU A 98 6.57 -2.01 7.65
N GLU A 99 6.23 -1.54 8.84
CA GLU A 99 7.20 -1.22 9.90
C GLU A 99 7.95 -2.47 10.37
N VAL A 100 7.21 -3.58 10.58
CA VAL A 100 7.83 -4.87 10.93
C VAL A 100 8.74 -5.34 9.80
N PHE A 101 8.28 -5.28 8.55
CA PHE A 101 9.07 -5.65 7.38
C PHE A 101 10.36 -4.84 7.28
N ALA A 102 10.28 -3.51 7.42
CA ALA A 102 11.43 -2.62 7.33
C ALA A 102 12.49 -2.94 8.40
N ARG A 103 12.07 -3.19 9.65
CA ARG A 103 12.99 -3.56 10.75
C ARG A 103 13.65 -4.92 10.49
N SER A 104 12.88 -5.92 10.08
CA SER A 104 13.40 -7.26 9.77
C SER A 104 14.39 -7.20 8.61
N PHE A 105 14.05 -6.46 7.55
CA PHE A 105 14.95 -6.25 6.41
C PHE A 105 16.26 -5.58 6.82
N GLN A 106 16.20 -4.51 7.62
CA GLN A 106 17.40 -3.80 8.07
C GLN A 106 18.29 -4.67 8.95
N THR A 107 17.70 -5.49 9.83
CA THR A 107 18.44 -6.41 10.70
C THR A 107 19.20 -7.45 9.88
N GLU A 108 18.52 -8.12 8.95
CA GLU A 108 19.11 -9.14 8.07
C GLU A 108 20.18 -8.53 7.15
N TRP A 109 19.91 -7.36 6.59
CA TRP A 109 20.87 -6.65 5.74
C TRP A 109 22.17 -6.32 6.47
N LEU A 110 22.06 -5.77 7.69
CA LEU A 110 23.23 -5.45 8.52
C LEU A 110 23.99 -6.72 8.92
N GLY A 111 23.27 -7.78 9.30
CA GLY A 111 23.86 -9.07 9.63
C GLY A 111 24.70 -9.64 8.49
N LYS A 112 24.16 -9.66 7.26
CA LYS A 112 24.89 -10.13 6.08
C LYS A 112 26.10 -9.27 5.73
N ARG A 113 25.98 -7.95 5.88
CA ARG A 113 27.10 -7.03 5.62
C ARG A 113 28.28 -7.28 6.57
N ILE A 114 28.00 -7.46 7.86
CA ILE A 114 29.04 -7.76 8.87
C ILE A 114 29.75 -9.08 8.57
N VAL A 115 28.99 -10.12 8.20
CA VAL A 115 29.57 -11.43 7.83
C VAL A 115 30.48 -11.28 6.60
N GLN A 116 30.01 -10.58 5.56
CA GLN A 116 30.77 -10.36 4.34
C GLN A 116 32.08 -9.60 4.60
N GLU A 117 32.04 -8.52 5.39
CA GLU A 117 33.23 -7.77 5.78
C GLU A 117 34.21 -8.65 6.56
N GLY A 118 33.72 -9.44 7.52
CA GLY A 118 34.55 -10.37 8.29
C GLY A 118 35.21 -11.49 7.46
N GLU A 119 34.52 -12.02 6.45
CA GLU A 119 35.09 -12.99 5.51
C GLU A 119 36.18 -12.36 4.63
N THR A 120 35.94 -11.12 4.17
CA THR A 120 36.89 -10.38 3.33
C THR A 120 38.18 -10.07 4.10
N GLU A 121 38.05 -9.65 5.36
CA GLU A 121 39.20 -9.43 6.25
C GLU A 121 39.99 -10.71 6.53
N ARG A 122 39.31 -11.84 6.76
CA ARG A 122 39.97 -13.14 6.95
C ARG A 122 40.74 -13.55 5.70
N ALA A 123 40.11 -13.47 4.53
CA ALA A 123 40.78 -13.77 3.27
C ALA A 123 42.00 -12.87 3.02
N ALA A 124 41.94 -11.59 3.38
CA ALA A 124 43.08 -10.68 3.28
C ALA A 124 44.23 -11.05 4.23
N ARG A 125 43.92 -11.45 5.47
CA ARG A 125 44.92 -11.93 6.44
C ARG A 125 45.59 -13.23 5.99
N ASP A 126 44.82 -14.17 5.46
CA ASP A 126 45.35 -15.44 4.96
C ASP A 126 46.25 -15.24 3.74
N GLN A 127 45.97 -14.26 2.88
CA GLN A 127 46.86 -13.89 1.77
C GLN A 127 48.16 -13.22 2.25
N GLN A 128 48.11 -12.44 3.33
CA GLN A 128 49.27 -11.72 3.86
C GLN A 128 50.24 -12.62 4.65
N ASN A 129 49.74 -13.71 5.24
CA ASN A 129 50.56 -14.71 5.95
C ASN A 129 51.21 -15.77 5.03
N ASN A 130 50.87 -15.77 3.74
CA ASN A 130 51.35 -16.75 2.76
C ASN A 130 52.52 -16.22 1.88
N TYR A 131 53.14 -15.11 2.29
CA TYR A 131 54.36 -14.52 1.76
C TYR A 131 55.38 -14.36 2.89
#